data_AF-A0A445L0E1-F1
#
_entry.id   AF-A0A445L0E1-F1
#
_cell.length_a   1.000
_cell.length_b   1.000
_cell.length_c   1.000
_cell.angle_alpha   90.00
_cell.angle_beta   90.00
_cell.angle_gamma   90.00
#
_symmetry.space_group_name_H-M   'P 1'
#
loop_
_entity.id
_entity.type
_entity.pdbx_description
1 polymer ?
#
loop_
_entity_poly.entity_id
_entity_poly.type
_entity_poly.pdbx_seq_one_letter_code
_entity_poly.pdbx_strand_id
1 'polypeptide(L)'
;MDLFYYFVESKTDPASKPLILWLNGGPGCSSLGMGAFSKNGPFRPNGEVLIKNEYSWNKETNMLYLETPVRVGFSYAKGGSSYDTVNDETTGKL
;
A
#
# COMPACT_ATOMS: atom_id res chain seq x y z
N MET A 1 12.90 0.01 -12.32
CA MET A 1 11.45 0.03 -12.07
C MET A 1 11.34 -0.24 -10.59
N ASP A 2 10.84 0.74 -9.88
CA ASP A 2 10.99 0.85 -8.44
C ASP A 2 9.58 0.98 -7.87
N LEU A 3 9.18 0.01 -7.04
CA LEU A 3 7.89 0.03 -6.37
C LEU A 3 8.07 0.62 -4.97
N PHE A 4 7.21 1.56 -4.62
CA PHE A 4 7.14 2.11 -3.28
C PHE A 4 6.37 1.17 -2.36
N TYR A 5 6.89 0.98 -1.15
CA TYR A 5 6.21 0.25 -0.10
C TYR A 5 6.17 1.06 1.20
N TYR A 6 5.12 0.82 1.98
CA TYR A 6 5.03 1.28 3.35
C TYR A 6 4.85 0.07 4.26
N PHE A 7 5.87 -0.22 5.05
CA PHE A 7 5.88 -1.31 6.01
C PHE A 7 5.63 -0.79 7.42
N VAL A 8 4.67 -1.42 8.11
CA VAL A 8 4.29 -1.09 9.48
C VAL A 8 4.35 -2.36 10.30
N GLU A 9 5.31 -2.41 11.22
CA GLU A 9 5.41 -3.53 12.16
C GLU A 9 4.20 -3.62 13.09
N SER A 10 3.99 -4.83 13.64
CA SER A 10 3.05 -5.04 14.72
C SER A 10 3.38 -4.14 15.90
N LYS A 11 2.36 -3.66 16.62
CA LYS A 11 2.58 -2.89 17.86
C LYS A 11 3.18 -3.72 18.98
N THR A 12 3.00 -5.03 18.95
CA THR A 12 3.49 -5.97 19.96
C THR A 12 4.21 -7.12 19.27
N ASP A 13 5.42 -7.40 19.77
CA ASP A 13 6.29 -8.50 19.33
C ASP A 13 6.31 -8.74 17.81
N PRO A 14 6.81 -7.79 16.99
CA PRO A 14 6.78 -7.88 15.52
C PRO A 14 7.35 -9.19 14.98
N ALA A 15 8.39 -9.73 15.62
CA ALA A 15 9.09 -10.92 15.15
C ALA A 15 8.23 -12.20 15.18
N SER A 16 7.24 -12.28 16.08
CA SER A 16 6.34 -13.45 16.19
C SER A 16 5.04 -13.30 15.39
N LYS A 17 4.74 -12.10 14.88
CA LYS A 17 3.48 -11.79 14.19
C LYS A 17 3.57 -12.04 12.68
N PRO A 18 2.45 -12.41 12.02
CA PRO A 18 2.45 -12.70 10.60
C PRO A 18 2.67 -11.42 9.76
N LEU A 19 3.26 -11.58 8.57
CA LEU A 19 3.36 -10.54 7.55
C LEU A 19 2.13 -10.61 6.62
N ILE A 20 1.42 -9.49 6.48
CA ILE A 20 0.31 -9.33 5.53
C ILE A 20 0.71 -8.35 4.44
N LEU A 21 0.63 -8.80 3.19
CA LEU A 21 0.67 -7.93 2.02
C LEU A 21 -0.73 -7.36 1.74
N TRP A 22 -0.83 -6.05 1.65
CA TRP A 22 -2.06 -5.35 1.29
C TRP A 22 -1.95 -4.67 -0.07
N LEU A 23 -2.83 -5.07 -0.98
CA LEU A 23 -2.96 -4.48 -2.31
C LEU A 23 -4.35 -3.86 -2.44
N ASN A 24 -4.42 -2.57 -2.74
CA ASN A 24 -5.67 -2.04 -3.29
C ASN A 24 -5.70 -2.32 -4.81
N GLY A 25 -6.88 -2.69 -5.28
CA GLY A 25 -7.15 -2.87 -6.70
C GLY A 25 -7.58 -1.56 -7.36
N GLY A 26 -8.59 -1.66 -8.19
CA GLY A 26 -8.88 -0.68 -9.23
C GLY A 26 -8.36 -1.25 -10.54
N PRO A 27 -7.95 -0.37 -11.44
CA PRO A 27 -6.50 -0.27 -11.60
C PRO A 27 -6.03 1.14 -11.28
N GLY A 28 -4.79 1.26 -10.77
CA GLY A 28 -4.18 2.56 -10.49
C GLY A 28 -4.41 3.14 -9.08
N CYS A 29 -5.24 2.53 -8.21
CA CYS A 29 -5.45 3.09 -6.87
C CYS A 29 -4.31 2.75 -5.90
N SER A 30 -3.88 3.76 -5.15
CA SER A 30 -2.77 3.63 -4.18
C SER A 30 -3.13 2.74 -2.99
N SER A 31 -2.28 1.74 -2.73
CA SER A 31 -2.34 0.95 -1.49
C SER A 31 -2.02 1.76 -0.24
N LEU A 32 -1.17 2.78 -0.36
CA LEU A 32 -0.82 3.68 0.72
C LEU A 32 -2.01 4.59 1.06
N GLY A 33 -2.55 5.30 0.07
CA GLY A 33 -3.65 6.24 0.24
C GLY A 33 -4.93 5.56 0.69
N MET A 34 -5.42 4.57 -0.08
CA MET A 34 -6.70 3.92 0.26
C MET A 34 -6.55 2.86 1.35
N GLY A 35 -5.45 2.11 1.39
CA GLY A 35 -5.25 1.03 2.35
C GLY A 35 -4.78 1.56 3.70
N ALA A 36 -3.55 2.06 3.73
CA ALA A 36 -2.92 2.46 4.98
C ALA A 36 -3.63 3.65 5.63
N PHE A 37 -3.93 4.71 4.87
CA PHE A 37 -4.44 5.96 5.44
C PHE A 37 -5.96 6.08 5.52
N SER A 38 -6.71 5.33 4.71
CA SER A 38 -8.18 5.41 4.71
C SER A 38 -8.89 4.17 5.25
N LYS A 39 -8.22 3.00 5.33
CA LYS A 39 -8.84 1.75 5.77
C LYS A 39 -8.23 1.25 7.10
N ASN A 40 -7.20 0.42 7.01
CA ASN A 40 -6.76 -0.45 8.11
C ASN A 40 -5.34 -0.18 8.62
N GLY A 41 -4.64 0.83 8.07
CA GLY A 41 -3.33 1.21 8.57
C GLY A 41 -3.38 1.94 9.92
N PRO A 42 -2.20 2.24 10.48
CA PRO A 42 -2.04 2.69 11.86
C PRO A 42 -2.57 4.10 12.12
N PHE A 43 -2.70 4.91 11.08
CA PHE A 43 -3.07 6.33 11.17
C PHE A 43 -4.07 6.71 10.07
N ARG A 44 -4.89 7.73 10.35
CA ARG A 44 -5.78 8.39 9.38
C ARG A 44 -5.45 9.88 9.29
N PRO A 45 -5.45 10.48 8.09
CA PRO A 45 -5.33 11.92 7.94
C PRO A 45 -6.57 12.63 8.51
N ASN A 46 -6.35 13.75 9.21
CA ASN A 46 -7.38 14.68 9.65
C ASN A 46 -6.86 16.11 9.47
N GLY A 47 -7.10 16.69 8.28
CA GLY A 47 -6.44 17.93 7.88
C GLY A 47 -4.93 17.75 7.77
N GLU A 48 -4.17 18.57 8.49
CA GLU A 48 -2.69 18.55 8.50
C GLU A 48 -2.09 17.59 9.53
N VAL A 49 -2.92 16.90 10.33
CA VAL A 49 -2.45 15.97 11.38
C VAL A 49 -2.84 14.53 11.06
N LEU A 50 -2.07 13.59 11.61
CA LEU A 50 -2.39 12.17 11.60
C LEU A 50 -2.99 11.77 12.94
N ILE A 51 -4.17 11.14 12.91
CA ILE A 51 -4.82 10.56 14.09
C ILE A 51 -4.64 9.05 14.10
N LYS A 52 -4.46 8.46 15.28
CA LYS A 52 -4.28 7.02 15.44
C LYS A 52 -5.56 6.26 15.08
N ASN A 53 -5.43 5.17 14.33
CA ASN A 53 -6.53 4.26 14.04
C ASN A 53 -6.62 3.18 15.12
N GLU A 54 -7.66 3.24 15.95
CA GLU A 54 -7.90 2.25 16.99
C GLU A 54 -8.30 0.86 16.46
N TYR A 55 -8.63 0.74 15.19
CA TYR A 55 -8.96 -0.54 14.55
C TYR A 55 -7.91 -0.96 13.51
N SER A 56 -6.67 -0.47 13.65
CA SER A 56 -5.60 -0.84 12.74
C SER A 56 -5.24 -2.32 12.82
N TRP A 57 -5.03 -2.94 11.67
CA TRP A 57 -4.61 -4.34 11.56
C TRP A 57 -3.18 -4.57 12.06
N ASN A 58 -2.36 -3.51 12.14
CA ASN A 58 -1.02 -3.60 12.73
C ASN A 58 -1.03 -3.82 14.26
N LYS A 59 -2.21 -3.94 14.89
CA LYS A 59 -2.31 -4.43 16.27
C LYS A 59 -1.92 -5.91 16.39
N GLU A 60 -2.12 -6.70 15.34
CA GLU A 60 -1.91 -8.16 15.37
C GLU A 60 -1.01 -8.69 14.26
N THR A 61 -0.50 -7.82 13.39
CA THR A 61 0.19 -8.22 12.16
C THR A 61 1.25 -7.20 11.76
N ASN A 62 2.24 -7.64 10.98
CA ASN A 62 3.13 -6.74 10.26
C ASN A 62 2.48 -6.44 8.91
N MET A 63 2.18 -5.17 8.62
CA MET A 63 1.45 -4.76 7.41
C MET A 63 2.41 -4.22 6.36
N LEU A 64 2.39 -4.78 5.15
CA LEU A 64 3.12 -4.28 3.98
C LEU A 64 2.13 -3.75 2.94
N TYR A 65 2.07 -2.43 2.78
CA TYR A 65 1.29 -1.79 1.73
C TYR A 65 2.19 -1.55 0.52
N LEU A 66 1.86 -2.17 -0.61
CA LEU A 66 2.66 -2.07 -1.84
C LEU A 66 1.89 -1.27 -2.90
N GLU A 67 2.52 -0.23 -3.43
CA GLU A 67 1.97 0.52 -4.55
C GLU A 67 2.32 -0.17 -5.87
N THR A 68 1.30 -0.72 -6.53
CA THR A 68 1.43 -1.49 -7.76
C THR A 68 0.20 -1.28 -8.63
N PRO A 69 0.34 -1.25 -9.98
CA PRO A 69 1.59 -1.37 -10.74
C PRO A 69 2.49 -0.12 -10.68
N VAL A 70 3.57 -0.12 -11.47
CA VAL A 70 4.40 1.08 -11.68
C VAL A 70 3.52 2.28 -12.10
N ARG A 71 3.89 3.50 -11.66
CA ARG A 71 3.12 4.75 -11.79
C ARG A 71 1.95 4.92 -10.81
N VAL A 72 1.65 3.93 -9.96
CA VAL A 72 0.74 4.12 -8.84
C VAL A 72 1.45 4.82 -7.70
N GLY A 73 0.94 5.99 -7.30
CA GLY A 73 1.47 6.77 -6.19
C GLY A 73 2.94 7.16 -6.39
N PHE A 74 3.80 6.69 -5.48
CA PHE A 74 5.24 6.93 -5.49
C PHE A 74 6.05 5.86 -6.26
N SER A 75 5.41 4.79 -6.75
CA SER A 75 6.06 3.79 -7.61
C SER A 75 6.38 4.37 -8.98
N TYR A 76 7.61 4.19 -9.46
CA TYR A 76 8.07 4.83 -10.71
C TYR A 76 9.06 3.97 -11.49
N ALA A 77 9.33 4.36 -12.74
CA ALA A 77 10.36 3.75 -13.57
C ALA A 77 11.22 4.81 -14.25
N LYS A 78 12.53 4.53 -14.35
CA LYS A 78 13.47 5.32 -15.15
C LYS A 78 13.61 4.67 -16.52
N GLY A 79 13.15 5.37 -17.56
CA GLY A 79 13.23 4.92 -18.96
C GLY A 79 11.86 4.93 -19.65
N GLY A 80 11.77 5.58 -20.80
CA GLY A 80 10.53 5.71 -21.59
C GLY A 80 10.14 4.47 -22.39
N SER A 81 10.63 3.29 -22.02
CA SER A 81 10.22 2.04 -22.68
C SER A 81 8.76 1.75 -22.35
N SER A 82 7.93 1.74 -23.40
CA SER A 82 6.50 1.40 -23.45
C SER A 82 6.06 0.47 -22.30
N TYR A 83 5.44 1.08 -21.28
CA TYR A 83 4.69 0.40 -20.24
C TYR A 83 3.25 0.12 -20.69
N ASP A 84 3.00 0.09 -22.00
CA ASP A 84 1.66 -0.07 -22.58
C ASP A 84 1.04 -1.43 -22.24
N THR A 85 1.83 -2.35 -21.67
CA THR A 85 1.40 -3.68 -21.19
C THR A 85 1.07 -3.73 -19.70
N VAL A 86 1.33 -2.68 -18.91
CA VAL A 86 1.01 -2.65 -17.47
C VAL A 86 -0.07 -1.60 -17.24
N ASN A 87 -1.23 -1.88 -17.80
CA ASN A 87 -2.40 -1.02 -17.79
C ASN A 87 -3.60 -1.74 -17.16
N ASP A 88 -4.67 -0.98 -16.99
CA ASP A 88 -5.95 -1.40 -16.47
C ASP A 88 -6.49 -2.69 -17.07
N GLU A 89 -6.41 -2.81 -18.40
CA GLU A 89 -6.88 -3.98 -19.15
C GLU A 89 -6.04 -5.24 -18.88
N THR A 90 -4.78 -5.08 -18.48
CA THR A 90 -3.86 -6.20 -18.22
C THR A 90 -3.92 -6.63 -16.75
N THR A 91 -4.01 -5.69 -15.81
CA THR A 91 -4.13 -5.99 -14.37
C THR A 91 -5.53 -6.45 -13.93
N GLY A 92 -6.59 -6.10 -14.68
CA GLY A 92 -7.97 -6.49 -14.36
C GLY A 92 -8.42 -7.85 -14.91
N LYS A 93 -7.60 -8.51 -15.75
CA LYS A 93 -7.88 -9.85 -16.29
C LYS A 93 -7.24 -10.91 -15.40
N LEU A 94 -7.93 -11.26 -14.32
CA LEU A 94 -7.73 -12.52 -13.60
C LEU A 94 -8.96 -13.41 -13.81
#